data_AF-A0A1Q5PEA2-F1
#
_entry.id   AF-A0A1Q5PEA2-F1
#
_cell.length_a   1.000
_cell.length_b   1.000
_cell.length_c   1.000
_cell.angle_alpha   90.00
_cell.angle_beta   90.00
_cell.angle_gamma   90.00
#
_symmetry.space_group_name_H-M   'P 1'
#
loop_
_entity.id
_entity.type
_entity.pdbx_description
1 polymer ?
#
loop_
_entity_poly.entity_id
_entity_poly.type
_entity_poly.pdbx_seq_one_letter_code
_entity_poly.pdbx_strand_id
1 'polypeptide(L)'
;MKLKQTYALALALCLPLAGLTTATSNAQTSPLPAQEKSHILVKADDSTARKETLSGINMTPSGKGTFQLDFSQALDENAVLEVKNSVGKMVYQKPVSVENNRSAWRYQLGKLKPDTYLIEVKTSDTTYWTKFKIGK
;
A
#
# COMPACT_ATOMS: atom_id res chain seq x y z
N MET A 1 -30.56 46.26 -43.36
CA MET A 1 -30.06 46.29 -41.96
C MET A 1 -30.97 47.16 -41.12
N LYS A 2 -31.55 46.63 -40.03
CA LYS A 2 -32.02 47.37 -38.84
C LYS A 2 -32.50 46.34 -37.79
N LEU A 3 -31.62 46.03 -36.84
CA LEU A 3 -31.93 45.25 -35.62
C LEU A 3 -32.49 46.21 -34.58
N LYS A 4 -33.53 45.78 -33.84
CA LYS A 4 -33.96 46.41 -32.60
C LYS A 4 -34.03 45.36 -31.51
N GLN A 5 -32.94 45.26 -30.76
CA GLN A 5 -32.87 44.54 -29.50
C GLN A 5 -33.60 45.38 -28.44
N THR A 6 -34.52 44.76 -27.69
CA THR A 6 -35.14 45.36 -26.51
C THR A 6 -34.71 44.57 -25.29
N TYR A 7 -34.20 45.32 -24.32
CA TYR A 7 -33.64 44.89 -23.05
C TYR A 7 -34.77 44.56 -22.07
N ALA A 8 -34.66 43.43 -21.37
CA ALA A 8 -35.40 43.19 -20.13
C ALA A 8 -34.38 42.92 -19.02
N LEU A 9 -34.13 43.96 -18.23
CA LEU A 9 -33.43 43.92 -16.96
C LEU A 9 -34.34 43.20 -15.95
N ALA A 10 -33.89 42.11 -15.34
CA ALA A 10 -34.54 41.54 -14.15
C ALA A 10 -33.51 41.48 -13.01
N LEU A 11 -33.62 42.45 -12.11
CA LEU A 11 -32.99 42.47 -10.79
C LEU A 11 -33.82 41.57 -9.87
N ALA A 12 -33.21 40.58 -9.22
CA ALA A 12 -33.77 39.96 -8.02
C ALA A 12 -32.63 39.59 -7.06
N LEU A 13 -32.51 40.41 -6.01
CA LEU A 13 -31.74 40.19 -4.80
C LEU A 13 -32.36 39.04 -3.98
N CYS A 14 -31.53 38.14 -3.44
CA CYS A 14 -31.61 37.64 -2.05
C CYS A 14 -30.50 36.60 -1.78
N LEU A 15 -29.58 36.94 -0.89
CA LEU A 15 -28.71 35.99 -0.15
C LEU A 15 -29.54 35.36 0.99
N PRO A 16 -29.21 34.13 1.43
CA PRO A 16 -28.40 34.07 2.64
C PRO A 16 -27.29 33.00 2.63
N LEU A 17 -26.32 33.31 3.50
CA LEU A 17 -25.16 32.54 3.94
C LEU A 17 -25.54 31.21 4.65
N ALA A 18 -24.56 30.31 4.70
CA ALA A 18 -24.35 29.19 5.62
C ALA A 18 -24.81 27.78 5.17
N GLY A 19 -23.82 26.90 5.03
CA GLY A 19 -24.01 25.47 4.81
C GLY A 19 -22.70 24.73 4.57
N LEU A 20 -21.70 24.87 5.46
CA LEU A 20 -20.58 23.92 5.50
C LEU A 20 -21.11 22.59 6.03
N THR A 21 -21.51 21.69 5.14
CA THR A 21 -21.83 20.31 5.51
C THR A 21 -20.52 19.56 5.73
N THR A 22 -20.25 19.21 6.98
CA THR A 22 -19.23 18.25 7.38
C THR A 22 -19.52 16.91 6.72
N ALA A 23 -18.68 16.50 5.78
CA ALA A 23 -18.66 15.13 5.28
C ALA A 23 -18.19 14.21 6.41
N THR A 24 -19.10 13.51 7.07
CA THR A 24 -18.76 12.38 7.93
C THR A 24 -18.31 11.22 7.04
N SER A 25 -17.01 11.06 6.88
CA SER A 25 -16.44 9.82 6.34
C SER A 25 -16.74 8.68 7.30
N ASN A 26 -17.73 7.85 6.97
CA ASN A 26 -17.85 6.53 7.58
C ASN A 26 -16.73 5.66 7.01
N ALA A 27 -15.66 5.48 7.79
CA ALA A 27 -14.69 4.42 7.52
C ALA A 27 -15.41 3.07 7.71
N GLN A 28 -15.73 2.40 6.61
CA GLN A 28 -16.17 1.00 6.63
C GLN A 28 -15.02 0.15 7.19
N THR A 29 -15.08 -0.16 8.48
CA THR A 29 -14.31 -1.25 9.07
C THR A 29 -14.93 -2.56 8.63
N SER A 30 -14.58 -3.00 7.42
CA SER A 30 -14.77 -4.40 7.04
C SER A 30 -13.75 -5.22 7.84
N PRO A 31 -14.17 -6.10 8.77
CA PRO A 31 -13.22 -6.98 9.44
C PRO A 31 -12.60 -7.91 8.39
N LEU A 32 -11.27 -7.95 8.34
CA LEU A 32 -10.54 -8.90 7.50
C LEU A 32 -10.86 -10.33 7.97
N PRO A 33 -11.14 -11.27 7.04
CA PRO A 33 -11.39 -12.66 7.40
C PRO A 33 -10.14 -13.29 8.06
N ALA A 34 -10.38 -14.13 9.07
CA ALA A 34 -9.35 -14.83 9.82
C ALA A 34 -8.43 -15.63 8.87
N GLN A 35 -7.13 -15.35 8.93
CA GLN A 35 -6.19 -15.75 7.89
C GLN A 35 -5.26 -16.86 8.37
N GLU A 36 -5.19 -17.92 7.56
CA GLU A 36 -4.30 -19.07 7.69
C GLU A 36 -2.82 -18.62 7.68
N LYS A 37 -2.02 -19.09 8.65
CA LYS A 37 -0.61 -18.71 8.86
C LYS A 37 0.25 -19.03 7.62
N SER A 38 0.49 -18.03 6.78
CA SER A 38 1.40 -18.15 5.62
C SER A 38 2.60 -17.18 5.69
N HIS A 39 3.16 -16.95 6.87
CA HIS A 39 4.43 -16.25 7.04
C HIS A 39 5.36 -17.09 7.92
N ILE A 40 6.63 -17.16 7.55
CA ILE A 40 7.64 -17.87 8.35
C ILE A 40 8.20 -16.85 9.34
N LEU A 41 8.10 -17.14 10.65
CA LEU A 41 8.81 -16.37 11.66
C LEU A 41 10.31 -16.61 11.51
N VAL A 42 11.06 -15.53 11.30
CA VAL A 42 12.53 -15.59 11.24
C VAL A 42 13.08 -15.18 12.60
N LYS A 43 13.83 -16.08 13.24
CA LYS A 43 14.65 -15.76 14.41
C LYS A 43 15.84 -14.94 13.92
N ALA A 44 16.17 -13.84 14.60
CA ALA A 44 17.24 -12.93 14.21
C ALA A 44 18.63 -13.50 14.53
N ASP A 45 18.99 -14.63 13.91
CA ASP A 45 20.35 -15.16 13.91
C ASP A 45 20.71 -15.45 12.45
N ASP A 46 21.45 -14.56 11.81
CA ASP A 46 22.79 -14.83 11.25
C ASP A 46 23.22 -13.72 10.27
N SER A 47 24.50 -13.43 10.33
CA SER A 47 25.22 -12.22 9.98
C SER A 47 25.60 -12.07 8.50
N THR A 48 24.82 -12.63 7.57
CA THR A 48 25.12 -12.52 6.14
C THR A 48 24.08 -11.69 5.38
N ALA A 49 24.45 -10.46 5.08
CA ALA A 49 23.86 -9.58 4.06
C ALA A 49 22.46 -8.97 4.33
N ARG A 50 22.05 -8.76 5.60
CA ARG A 50 20.92 -7.85 5.89
C ARG A 50 21.38 -6.41 5.63
N LYS A 51 21.10 -5.89 4.43
CA LYS A 51 21.22 -4.46 4.17
C LYS A 51 20.01 -3.78 4.80
N GLU A 52 20.25 -3.09 5.91
CA GLU A 52 19.24 -2.22 6.52
C GLU A 52 18.85 -1.12 5.52
N THR A 53 17.55 -0.96 5.30
CA THR A 53 16.97 0.08 4.44
C THR A 53 15.98 0.88 5.26
N LEU A 54 15.73 2.15 4.90
CA LEU A 54 14.78 2.99 5.64
C LEU A 54 13.36 2.41 5.68
N SER A 55 12.98 1.62 4.67
CA SER A 55 11.68 0.94 4.65
C SER A 55 11.69 -0.42 5.35
N GLY A 56 12.86 -0.95 5.72
CA GLY A 56 13.03 -2.31 6.24
C GLY A 56 12.64 -3.41 5.24
N ILE A 57 12.34 -3.08 3.98
CA ILE A 57 11.93 -4.04 2.94
C ILE A 57 13.15 -4.43 2.12
N ASN A 58 13.48 -5.72 2.12
CA ASN A 58 14.54 -6.30 1.31
C ASN A 58 14.00 -7.46 0.47
N MET A 59 14.39 -7.53 -0.80
CA MET A 59 14.01 -8.63 -1.69
C MET A 59 15.26 -9.30 -2.25
N THR A 60 15.35 -10.62 -2.08
CA THR A 60 16.51 -11.41 -2.49
C THR A 60 16.09 -12.57 -3.39
N PRO A 61 16.91 -12.95 -4.37
CA PRO A 61 16.69 -14.18 -5.14
C PRO A 61 16.82 -15.42 -4.24
N SER A 62 15.87 -16.34 -4.35
CA SER A 62 15.83 -17.63 -3.61
C SER A 62 16.16 -18.84 -4.52
N GLY A 63 16.39 -18.59 -5.82
CA GLY A 63 16.80 -19.58 -6.83
C GLY A 63 15.75 -19.81 -7.92
N LYS A 64 16.17 -20.29 -9.11
CA LYS A 64 15.28 -20.58 -10.27
C LYS A 64 14.28 -19.45 -10.63
N GLY A 65 14.71 -18.19 -10.51
CA GLY A 65 13.87 -17.01 -10.76
C GLY A 65 12.80 -16.75 -9.69
N THR A 66 12.93 -17.37 -8.52
CA THR A 66 12.08 -17.11 -7.36
C THR A 66 12.69 -16.08 -6.44
N PHE A 67 11.84 -15.37 -5.72
CA PHE A 67 12.22 -14.29 -4.81
C PHE A 67 11.65 -14.52 -3.42
N GLN A 68 12.42 -14.09 -2.44
CA GLN A 68 12.04 -13.98 -1.04
C GLN A 68 12.01 -12.50 -0.68
N LEU A 69 11.07 -12.13 0.18
CA LEU A 69 10.94 -10.79 0.74
C LEU A 69 11.07 -10.88 2.25
N ASP A 70 11.94 -10.03 2.79
CA ASP A 70 12.11 -9.80 4.21
C ASP A 70 11.63 -8.38 4.54
N PHE A 71 10.80 -8.26 5.57
CA PHE A 71 10.33 -6.98 6.10
C PHE A 71 10.77 -6.85 7.56
N SER A 72 11.38 -5.70 7.90
CA SER A 72 12.13 -5.48 9.13
C SER A 72 11.83 -4.11 9.72
N GLN A 73 10.62 -3.90 10.24
CA GLN A 73 10.25 -2.68 10.96
C GLN A 73 9.42 -3.05 12.18
N ALA A 74 9.56 -2.29 13.26
CA ALA A 74 8.64 -2.43 14.38
C ALA A 74 7.23 -1.99 13.95
N LEU A 75 6.25 -2.88 14.08
CA LEU A 75 4.84 -2.57 13.87
C LEU A 75 4.07 -2.70 15.18
N ASP A 76 3.25 -1.70 15.48
CA ASP A 76 2.33 -1.72 16.62
C ASP A 76 0.95 -2.29 16.27
N GLU A 77 0.65 -2.41 14.98
CA GLU A 77 -0.60 -2.96 14.46
C GLU A 77 -0.38 -3.89 13.26
N ASN A 78 -1.41 -4.68 12.93
CA ASN A 78 -1.39 -5.53 11.74
C ASN A 78 -1.30 -4.66 10.47
N ALA A 79 -0.60 -5.17 9.47
CA ALA A 79 -0.45 -4.50 8.18
C ALA A 79 -0.80 -5.42 7.02
N VAL A 80 -0.80 -4.87 5.80
CA VAL A 80 -0.95 -5.63 4.56
C VAL A 80 0.27 -5.42 3.68
N LEU A 81 0.91 -6.52 3.29
CA LEU A 81 1.95 -6.55 2.27
C LEU A 81 1.30 -6.66 0.90
N GLU A 82 1.61 -5.72 0.00
CA GLU A 82 1.21 -5.70 -1.40
C GLU A 82 2.44 -5.65 -2.31
N VAL A 83 2.42 -6.43 -3.39
CA VAL A 83 3.40 -6.32 -4.48
C VAL A 83 2.64 -6.07 -5.78
N LYS A 84 3.02 -5.00 -6.47
CA LYS A 84 2.45 -4.60 -7.77
C LYS A 84 3.54 -4.57 -8.83
N ASN A 85 3.21 -4.96 -10.05
CA ASN A 85 4.12 -4.82 -11.19
C ASN A 85 4.11 -3.37 -11.74
N SER A 86 4.84 -3.11 -12.82
CA SER A 86 5.02 -1.74 -13.34
C SER A 86 3.73 -1.11 -13.88
N VAL A 87 2.75 -1.93 -14.29
CA VAL A 87 1.42 -1.47 -14.71
C VAL A 87 0.43 -1.34 -13.55
N GLY A 88 0.88 -1.51 -12.31
CA GLY A 88 0.05 -1.40 -11.10
C GLY A 88 -0.79 -2.65 -10.79
N LYS A 89 -0.65 -3.73 -11.55
CA LYS A 89 -1.35 -4.99 -11.28
C LYS A 89 -0.78 -5.65 -10.03
N MET A 90 -1.65 -5.98 -9.09
CA MET A 90 -1.28 -6.74 -7.90
C MET A 90 -0.90 -8.18 -8.27
N VAL A 91 0.31 -8.59 -7.87
CA VAL A 91 0.86 -9.93 -8.14
C VAL A 91 1.08 -10.74 -6.87
N TYR A 92 1.09 -10.08 -5.71
CA TYR A 92 1.20 -10.72 -4.39
C TYR A 92 0.49 -9.87 -3.35
N GLN A 93 -0.19 -10.52 -2.41
CA GLN A 93 -0.78 -9.87 -1.25
C GLN A 93 -0.82 -10.82 -0.06
N LYS A 94 -0.39 -10.36 1.12
CA LYS A 94 -0.43 -11.13 2.37
C LYS A 94 -0.62 -10.24 3.59
N PRO A 95 -1.19 -10.75 4.69
CA PRO A 95 -1.25 -10.04 5.95
C PRO A 95 0.14 -10.05 6.60
N VAL A 96 0.40 -9.00 7.36
CA VAL A 96 1.54 -8.90 8.28
C VAL A 96 0.94 -8.85 9.68
N SER A 97 1.03 -9.97 10.42
CA SER A 97 0.43 -10.07 11.75
C SER A 97 1.46 -9.75 12.83
N VAL A 98 1.06 -8.93 13.81
CA VAL A 98 1.88 -8.56 14.98
C VAL A 98 1.74 -9.49 16.18
N GLU A 99 0.90 -10.52 16.09
CA GLU A 99 0.56 -11.40 17.24
C GLU A 99 1.77 -12.16 17.78
N ASN A 100 2.61 -12.70 16.88
CA ASN A 100 3.74 -13.58 17.26
C ASN A 100 5.11 -12.95 16.97
N ASN A 101 5.15 -11.90 16.13
CA ASN A 101 6.36 -11.19 15.76
C ASN A 101 5.99 -9.74 15.44
N ARG A 102 6.73 -8.77 15.98
CA ARG A 102 6.47 -7.34 15.78
C ARG A 102 7.52 -6.62 14.96
N SER A 103 8.60 -7.28 14.55
CA SER A 103 9.76 -6.60 13.99
C SER A 103 10.36 -7.26 12.75
N ALA A 104 10.02 -8.52 12.44
CA ALA A 104 10.58 -9.23 11.31
C ALA A 104 9.62 -10.25 10.69
N TRP A 105 9.45 -10.20 9.36
CA TRP A 105 8.64 -11.16 8.62
C TRP A 105 9.34 -11.57 7.33
N ARG A 106 9.11 -12.82 6.90
CA ARG A 106 9.66 -13.38 5.66
C ARG A 106 8.57 -14.04 4.84
N TYR A 107 8.59 -13.74 3.55
CA TYR A 107 7.60 -14.17 2.58
C TYR A 107 8.29 -14.76 1.35
N GLN A 108 7.84 -15.94 0.92
CA GLN A 108 8.22 -16.48 -0.38
C GLN A 108 7.29 -15.89 -1.45
N LEU A 109 7.83 -15.04 -2.33
CA LEU A 109 7.06 -14.43 -3.42
C LEU A 109 6.88 -15.39 -4.60
N GLY A 110 7.74 -16.40 -4.70
CA GLY A 110 7.75 -17.31 -5.83
C GLY A 110 8.35 -16.65 -7.08
N LYS A 111 7.96 -17.12 -8.27
CA LYS A 111 8.53 -16.66 -9.54
C LYS A 111 7.97 -15.29 -9.92
N LEU A 112 8.86 -14.35 -10.21
CA LEU A 112 8.53 -13.04 -10.75
C LEU A 112 9.15 -12.88 -12.14
N LYS A 113 8.42 -12.25 -13.06
CA LYS A 113 8.92 -11.95 -14.41
C LYS A 113 9.87 -10.74 -14.35
N PRO A 114 10.81 -10.60 -15.30
CA PRO A 114 11.57 -9.37 -15.46
C PRO A 114 10.65 -8.15 -15.60
N ASP A 115 10.66 -7.27 -14.60
CA ASP A 115 9.84 -6.06 -14.52
C ASP A 115 10.32 -5.18 -13.35
N THR A 116 9.72 -3.99 -13.18
CA THR A 116 9.81 -3.20 -11.95
C THR A 116 8.61 -3.47 -11.07
N TYR A 117 8.85 -3.75 -9.80
CA TYR A 117 7.82 -4.03 -8.81
C TYR A 117 7.82 -2.97 -7.72
N LEU A 118 6.62 -2.50 -7.36
CA LEU A 118 6.37 -1.69 -6.17
C LEU A 118 5.95 -2.64 -5.04
N ILE A 119 6.66 -2.55 -3.92
CA ILE A 119 6.39 -3.33 -2.73
C ILE A 119 5.94 -2.35 -1.65
N GLU A 120 4.79 -2.61 -1.04
CA GLU A 120 4.18 -1.76 -0.02
C GLU A 120 3.81 -2.62 1.20
N VAL A 121 4.11 -2.15 2.40
CA VAL A 121 3.56 -2.66 3.65
C VAL A 121 2.75 -1.54 4.28
N LYS A 122 1.44 -1.76 4.41
CA LYS A 122 0.45 -0.73 4.76
C LYS A 122 -0.17 -1.00 6.11
N THR A 123 0.02 -0.09 7.06
CA THR A 123 -0.77 0.03 8.28
C THR A 123 -1.94 0.98 8.03
N SER A 124 -2.66 1.38 9.09
CA SER A 124 -3.76 2.35 8.97
C SER A 124 -3.28 3.76 8.59
N ASP A 125 -2.06 4.12 9.03
CA ASP A 125 -1.51 5.47 8.95
C ASP A 125 -0.19 5.58 8.17
N THR A 126 0.49 4.45 7.96
CA THR A 126 1.87 4.42 7.47
C THR A 126 1.98 3.44 6.31
N THR A 127 2.73 3.83 5.27
CA THR A 127 3.09 2.94 4.16
C THR A 127 4.60 2.89 4.03
N TYR A 128 5.17 1.74 4.37
CA TYR A 128 6.56 1.44 4.03
C TYR A 128 6.60 0.96 2.59
N TRP A 129 7.47 1.53 1.77
CA TRP A 129 7.53 1.15 0.37
C TRP A 129 8.95 1.11 -0.17
N THR A 130 9.11 0.35 -1.24
CA THR A 130 10.33 0.33 -2.04
C THR A 130 10.01 -0.15 -3.46
N LYS A 131 10.91 0.12 -4.40
CA LYS A 131 10.81 -0.36 -5.79
C LYS A 131 11.99 -1.26 -6.10
N PHE A 132 11.70 -2.43 -6.67
CA PHE A 132 12.71 -3.38 -7.11
C PHE A 132 12.63 -3.59 -8.61
N LYS A 133 13.78 -3.58 -9.28
CA LYS A 133 13.89 -3.92 -10.71
C LYS A 133 14.46 -5.32 -10.85
N ILE A 134 13.75 -6.20 -11.55
CA ILE A 134 14.21 -7.53 -11.93
C ILE A 134 14.62 -7.48 -13.40
N GLY A 135 15.91 -7.75 -13.67
CA GLY A 135 16.48 -7.84 -15.01
C GLY A 135 16.15 -9.15 -15.72
N LYS A 136 16.51 -9.23 -17.01
CA LYS A 136 16.48 -10.47 -17.80
C LYS A 136 17.66 -11.37 -17.46
#